data_AF-W7SM57-F1
#
_entry.id   AF-W7SM57-F1
#
_cell.length_a   1.000
_cell.length_b   1.000
_cell.length_c   1.000
_cell.angle_alpha   90.00
_cell.angle_beta   90.00
_cell.angle_gamma   90.00
#
_symmetry.space_group_name_H-M   'P 1'
#
loop_
_entity.id
_entity.type
_entity.pdbx_description
1 polymer ?
#
loop_
_entity_poly.entity_id
_entity_poly.type
_entity_poly.pdbx_seq_one_letter_code
_entity_poly.pdbx_strand_id
1 'polypeptide(L)'
;MAVPERLPDDQVREVVRSLVLRHEVLRTTFDADGDGRPRQSVHEDVLVAALPHIEDEQSRHLFVETPFDVTSESPIRFGRTSAGDLIFVVSHIAADGTGAWILVDELTELLAARAQRRDARLGADVPQPVDRACHERAGGRPRADPACGTGTPRCGSSL
;
A
#
# COMPACT_ATOMS: atom_id res chain seq x y z
N MET A 1 9.95 -1.22 12.99
CA MET A 1 9.03 -2.09 13.75
C MET A 1 9.74 -3.41 13.99
N ALA A 2 9.68 -3.94 15.21
CA ALA A 2 10.27 -5.25 15.50
C ALA A 2 9.42 -6.35 14.84
N VAL A 3 10.05 -7.18 13.99
CA VAL A 3 9.39 -8.32 13.36
C VAL A 3 9.36 -9.48 14.38
N PRO A 4 8.19 -10.08 14.68
CA PRO A 4 8.11 -11.24 15.58
C PRO A 4 9.04 -12.36 15.12
N GLU A 5 9.74 -13.02 16.07
CA GLU A 5 10.85 -13.97 15.87
C GLU A 5 11.17 -14.34 14.40
N ARG A 6 12.04 -13.52 13.80
CA ARG A 6 12.75 -13.69 12.52
C ARG A 6 11.99 -14.46 11.43
N LEU A 7 10.83 -13.94 11.03
CA LEU A 7 10.21 -14.32 9.75
C LEU A 7 11.24 -14.20 8.61
N PRO A 8 11.40 -15.21 7.74
CA PRO A 8 12.31 -15.11 6.60
C PRO A 8 11.77 -14.13 5.55
N ASP A 9 12.66 -13.61 4.69
CA ASP A 9 12.35 -12.51 3.77
C ASP A 9 11.20 -12.82 2.80
N ASP A 10 11.05 -14.07 2.36
CA ASP A 10 9.95 -14.53 1.52
C ASP A 10 8.60 -14.35 2.22
N GLN A 11 8.49 -14.74 3.49
CA GLN A 11 7.27 -14.58 4.27
C GLN A 11 6.95 -13.11 4.56
N VAL A 12 7.99 -12.29 4.80
CA VAL A 12 7.81 -10.84 4.95
C VAL A 12 7.29 -10.23 3.64
N ARG A 13 7.83 -10.65 2.49
CA ARG A 13 7.34 -10.19 1.18
C ARG A 13 5.89 -10.61 0.91
N GLU A 14 5.49 -11.82 1.31
CA GLU A 14 4.09 -12.27 1.21
C GLU A 14 3.15 -11.41 2.06
N VAL A 15 3.55 -11.08 3.28
CA VAL A 15 2.78 -10.20 4.18
C VAL A 15 2.67 -8.79 3.60
N VAL A 16 3.78 -8.22 3.14
CA VAL A 16 3.79 -6.91 2.47
C VAL A 16 2.89 -6.92 1.24
N ARG A 17 2.95 -7.97 0.42
CA ARG A 17 2.08 -8.15 -0.75
C ARG A 17 0.61 -8.14 -0.35
N SER A 18 0.26 -8.80 0.74
CA SER A 18 -1.12 -8.85 1.25
C SER A 18 -1.62 -7.46 1.68
N LEU A 19 -0.76 -6.66 2.33
CA LEU A 19 -1.08 -5.27 2.68
C LEU A 19 -1.31 -4.41 1.43
N VAL A 20 -0.42 -4.49 0.43
CA VAL A 20 -0.54 -3.72 -0.81
C VAL A 20 -1.78 -4.12 -1.63
N LEU A 21 -2.16 -5.40 -1.64
CA LEU A 21 -3.40 -5.85 -2.30
C LEU A 21 -4.66 -5.31 -1.61
N ARG A 22 -4.61 -5.19 -0.28
CA ARG A 22 -5.73 -4.70 0.53
C ARG A 22 -5.96 -3.20 0.38
N HIS A 23 -4.90 -2.41 0.15
CA HIS A 23 -4.97 -0.96 -0.01
C HIS A 23 -4.67 -0.55 -1.44
N GLU A 24 -5.72 -0.24 -2.21
CA GLU A 24 -5.59 0.14 -3.64
C GLU A 24 -4.62 1.31 -3.84
N VAL A 25 -4.59 2.26 -2.89
CA VAL A 25 -3.70 3.42 -2.94
C VAL A 25 -2.21 3.03 -2.97
N LEU A 26 -1.84 1.91 -2.34
CA LEU A 26 -0.45 1.42 -2.33
C LEU A 26 -0.02 0.77 -3.65
N ARG A 27 -0.97 0.49 -4.55
CA ARG A 27 -0.74 0.01 -5.92
C ARG A 27 -1.29 1.01 -6.94
N THR A 28 -1.32 2.29 -6.59
CA THR A 28 -1.78 3.38 -7.45
C THR A 28 -0.60 4.24 -7.88
N THR A 29 -0.48 4.51 -9.19
CA THR A 29 0.39 5.56 -9.71
C THR A 29 -0.42 6.83 -10.02
N PHE A 30 0.25 7.97 -9.95
CA PHE A 30 -0.34 9.29 -10.05
C PHE A 30 0.35 10.05 -11.18
N ASP A 31 -0.41 10.44 -12.19
CA ASP A 31 0.07 11.18 -13.35
C ASP A 31 -0.97 12.18 -13.84
N ALA A 32 -0.69 12.83 -14.97
CA ALA A 32 -1.63 13.69 -15.67
C ALA A 32 -2.10 13.02 -16.97
N ASP A 33 -3.32 13.31 -17.41
CA ASP A 33 -3.80 12.96 -18.76
C ASP A 33 -3.30 13.91 -19.83
N GLY A 34 -3.66 13.62 -21.09
CA GLY A 34 -3.28 14.45 -22.23
C GLY A 34 -3.80 15.89 -22.13
N ASP A 35 -4.81 16.14 -21.29
CA ASP A 35 -5.39 17.45 -21.00
C ASP A 35 -4.81 18.09 -19.72
N GLY A 36 -3.81 17.46 -19.10
CA GLY A 36 -3.17 17.93 -17.87
C GLY A 36 -3.97 17.68 -16.59
N ARG A 37 -5.01 16.84 -16.62
CA ARG A 37 -5.85 16.56 -15.45
C ARG A 37 -5.26 15.43 -14.61
N PRO A 38 -5.33 15.51 -13.27
CA PRO A 38 -4.84 14.43 -12.40
C PRO A 38 -5.56 13.11 -12.63
N ARG A 39 -4.78 12.07 -12.91
CA ARG A 39 -5.23 10.69 -13.07
C ARG A 39 -4.57 9.79 -12.02
N GLN A 40 -5.37 8.87 -11.50
CA GLN A 40 -4.94 7.81 -10.60
C GLN A 40 -5.12 6.49 -11.35
N SER A 41 -4.06 5.70 -11.43
CA SER A 41 -4.06 4.41 -12.12
C SER A 41 -3.81 3.30 -11.12
N VAL A 42 -4.87 2.53 -10.80
CA VAL A 42 -4.80 1.40 -9.87
C VAL A 42 -4.35 0.16 -10.62
N HIS A 43 -3.25 -0.46 -10.19
CA HIS A 43 -2.65 -1.63 -10.84
C HIS A 43 -3.13 -2.92 -10.21
N GLU A 44 -3.65 -3.88 -11.00
CA GLU A 44 -4.10 -5.18 -10.48
C GLU A 44 -2.96 -6.00 -9.86
N ASP A 45 -1.78 -5.91 -10.47
CA ASP A 45 -0.56 -6.54 -9.97
C ASP A 45 0.18 -5.65 -8.98
N VAL A 46 0.90 -6.32 -8.09
CA VAL A 46 1.57 -5.70 -6.97
C VAL A 46 2.96 -5.25 -7.39
N LEU A 47 3.16 -3.94 -7.50
CA LEU A 47 4.48 -3.31 -7.55
C LEU A 47 5.13 -3.30 -6.16
N VAL A 48 5.25 -4.45 -5.50
CA VAL A 48 5.99 -4.51 -4.23
C VAL A 48 7.46 -4.49 -4.55
N ALA A 49 8.09 -3.41 -4.11
CA ALA A 49 9.52 -3.22 -4.19
C ALA A 49 10.26 -4.41 -3.55
N ALA A 50 11.50 -4.58 -3.98
CA ALA A 50 12.45 -5.43 -3.28
C ALA A 50 12.45 -5.12 -1.77
N LEU A 51 12.85 -6.10 -0.96
CA LEU A 51 13.11 -5.91 0.46
C LEU A 51 14.64 -5.80 0.65
N PRO A 52 15.28 -4.67 0.29
CA PRO A 52 16.71 -4.50 0.44
C PRO A 52 17.12 -4.57 1.90
N HIS A 53 18.33 -5.07 2.14
CA HIS A 53 18.96 -4.99 3.43
C HIS A 53 19.62 -3.62 3.62
N ILE A 54 19.35 -3.01 4.77
CA ILE A 54 19.84 -1.71 5.20
C ILE A 54 20.92 -2.02 6.25
N GLU A 55 22.18 -1.86 5.83
CA GLU A 55 23.34 -2.34 6.57
C GLU A 55 23.78 -1.37 7.66
N ASP A 56 23.56 -0.07 7.46
CA ASP A 56 24.06 1.00 8.30
C ASP A 56 23.12 2.23 8.33
N GLU A 57 23.47 3.22 9.15
CA GLU A 57 22.69 4.45 9.30
C GLU A 57 22.66 5.31 8.02
N GLN A 58 23.73 5.27 7.22
CA GLN A 58 23.82 6.05 5.98
C GLN A 58 22.87 5.49 4.91
N SER A 59 22.87 4.18 4.71
CA SER A 59 21.93 3.48 3.83
C SER A 59 20.49 3.63 4.32
N ARG A 60 20.26 3.65 5.64
CA ARG A 60 18.94 3.95 6.21
C ARG A 60 18.47 5.36 5.84
N HIS A 61 19.34 6.35 6.00
CA HIS A 61 19.05 7.74 5.66
C HIS A 61 18.71 7.89 4.19
N LEU A 62 19.55 7.33 3.31
CA LEU A 62 19.31 7.34 1.86
C LEU A 62 17.98 6.65 1.51
N PHE A 63 17.68 5.51 2.13
CA PHE A 63 16.43 4.79 1.89
C PHE A 63 15.19 5.62 2.25
N VAL A 64 15.24 6.35 3.38
CA VAL A 64 14.13 7.19 3.85
C VAL A 64 13.97 8.47 3.03
N GLU A 65 15.08 9.11 2.64
CA GLU A 65 15.06 10.39 1.94
C GLU A 65 14.88 10.28 0.43
N THR A 66 15.10 9.09 -0.15
CA THR A 66 14.95 8.89 -1.58
C THR A 66 13.52 9.26 -2.00
N PRO A 67 13.33 10.26 -2.88
CA PRO A 67 12.00 10.69 -3.29
C PRO A 67 11.24 9.57 -3.99
N PHE A 68 9.92 9.62 -3.94
CA PHE A 68 9.08 8.70 -4.69
C PHE A 68 8.81 9.22 -6.11
N ASP A 69 9.03 8.39 -7.13
CA ASP A 69 8.50 8.62 -8.48
C ASP A 69 7.08 8.04 -8.59
N VAL A 70 6.13 8.78 -8.02
CA VAL A 70 4.71 8.38 -7.93
C VAL A 70 4.05 8.11 -9.30
N THR A 71 4.70 8.48 -10.41
CA THR A 71 4.21 8.20 -11.76
C THR A 71 4.45 6.75 -12.19
N SER A 72 5.46 6.09 -11.63
CA SER A 72 5.94 4.78 -12.10
C SER A 72 6.15 3.74 -10.98
N GLU A 73 6.23 4.16 -9.72
CA GLU A 73 6.41 3.25 -8.58
C GLU A 73 5.28 3.33 -7.55
N SER A 74 5.17 2.24 -6.78
CA SER A 74 4.31 2.14 -5.61
C SER A 74 4.66 3.23 -4.58
N PRO A 75 3.68 3.97 -4.01
CA PRO A 75 3.91 5.02 -3.01
C PRO A 75 4.27 4.47 -1.62
N ILE A 76 4.84 3.26 -1.56
CA ILE A 76 5.37 2.63 -0.35
C ILE A 76 6.61 1.79 -0.68
N ARG A 77 7.62 1.86 0.18
CA ARG A 77 8.83 1.02 0.14
C ARG A 77 9.04 0.32 1.47
N PHE A 78 9.65 -0.87 1.41
CA PHE A 78 9.99 -1.68 2.57
C PHE A 78 11.48 -2.00 2.53
N GLY A 79 12.13 -2.05 3.70
CA GLY A 79 13.53 -2.41 3.84
C GLY A 79 13.75 -3.13 5.15
N ARG A 80 14.78 -3.98 5.21
CA ARG A 80 15.09 -4.78 6.40
C ARG A 80 16.44 -4.38 6.97
N THR A 81 16.54 -4.10 8.27
CA THR A 81 17.82 -3.78 8.90
C THR A 81 18.63 -5.04 9.17
N SER A 82 19.95 -4.89 9.38
CA SER A 82 20.82 -5.97 9.88
C SER A 82 20.36 -6.56 11.23
N ALA A 83 19.63 -5.79 12.04
CA ALA A 83 19.03 -6.26 13.29
C ALA A 83 17.75 -7.10 13.07
N GLY A 84 17.25 -7.15 11.83
CA GLY A 84 16.04 -7.86 11.45
C GLY A 84 14.76 -7.02 11.53
N ASP A 85 14.85 -5.73 11.87
CA ASP A 85 13.73 -4.82 11.93
C ASP A 85 13.20 -4.50 10.53
N LEU A 86 11.88 -4.32 10.43
CA LEU A 86 11.24 -3.83 9.22
C LEU A 86 11.12 -2.30 9.28
N ILE A 87 11.62 -1.66 8.22
CA ILE A 87 11.43 -0.25 7.92
C ILE A 87 10.45 -0.17 6.76
N PHE A 88 9.49 0.75 6.85
CA PHE A 88 8.65 1.11 5.72
C PHE A 88 8.61 2.63 5.59
N VAL A 89 8.47 3.11 4.37
CA VAL A 89 8.35 4.53 4.04
C VAL A 89 7.16 4.65 3.12
N VAL A 90 6.23 5.54 3.44
CA VAL A 90 5.03 5.80 2.64
C VAL A 90 5.02 7.25 2.18
N SER A 91 4.66 7.47 0.92
CA SER A 91 4.51 8.82 0.39
C SER A 91 3.23 9.46 0.91
N HIS A 92 3.29 10.74 1.30
CA HIS A 92 2.12 11.49 1.78
C HIS A 92 1.00 11.65 0.75
N ILE A 93 1.28 11.42 -0.54
CA ILE A 93 0.23 11.34 -1.57
C ILE A 93 -0.75 10.18 -1.32
N ALA A 94 -0.28 9.11 -0.67
CA ALA A 94 -1.04 7.89 -0.44
C ALA A 94 -1.63 7.80 0.97
N ALA A 95 -0.94 8.36 1.97
CA ALA A 95 -1.38 8.29 3.36
C ALA A 95 -1.06 9.56 4.14
N ASP A 96 -2.05 10.05 4.88
CA ASP A 96 -1.86 11.00 5.96
C ASP A 96 -1.41 10.28 7.25
N GLY A 97 -1.28 11.02 8.35
CA GLY A 97 -0.89 10.43 9.63
C GLY A 97 -1.83 9.33 10.13
N THR A 98 -3.14 9.45 9.88
CA THR A 98 -4.14 8.45 10.29
C THR A 98 -4.04 7.21 9.41
N GLY A 99 -3.93 7.39 8.09
CA GLY A 99 -3.72 6.31 7.15
C GLY A 99 -2.43 5.54 7.44
N ALA A 100 -1.34 6.24 7.76
CA ALA A 100 -0.09 5.61 8.15
C ALA A 100 -0.24 4.72 9.40
N TRP A 101 -1.01 5.15 10.40
CA TRP A 101 -1.30 4.32 11.59
C TRP A 101 -2.10 3.06 11.26
N ILE A 102 -3.09 3.15 10.37
CA ILE A 102 -3.85 1.97 9.90
C ILE A 102 -2.91 0.97 9.22
N LEU A 103 -2.02 1.45 8.34
CA LEU A 103 -1.04 0.59 7.66
C LEU A 103 -0.10 -0.10 8.65
N VAL A 104 0.36 0.61 9.68
CA VAL A 104 1.21 0.06 10.75
C VAL A 104 0.49 -1.03 11.53
N ASP A 105 -0.75 -0.77 11.96
CA ASP A 105 -1.54 -1.71 12.76
C ASP A 105 -1.83 -3.00 11.97
N GLU A 106 -2.30 -2.86 10.73
CA GLU A 106 -2.58 -4.01 9.88
C GLU A 106 -1.31 -4.80 9.50
N LEU A 107 -0.18 -4.12 9.23
CA LEU A 107 1.09 -4.79 8.97
C LEU A 107 1.57 -5.57 10.19
N THR A 108 1.44 -5.00 11.38
CA THR A 108 1.78 -5.67 12.65
C THR A 108 0.95 -6.94 12.82
N GLU A 109 -0.36 -6.85 12.60
CA GLU A 109 -1.27 -7.98 12.72
C GLU A 109 -0.98 -9.07 11.66
N LEU A 110 -0.71 -8.69 10.41
CA LEU A 110 -0.34 -9.62 9.35
C LEU A 110 0.97 -10.36 9.67
N LEU A 111 1.99 -9.65 10.17
CA LEU A 111 3.26 -10.26 10.58
C LEU A 111 3.05 -11.21 11.76
N ALA A 112 2.27 -10.81 12.77
CA ALA A 112 1.97 -11.64 13.93
C ALA A 112 1.16 -12.89 13.53
N ALA A 113 0.18 -12.74 12.66
CA ALA A 113 -0.63 -13.84 12.14
C ALA A 113 0.22 -14.85 11.37
N ARG A 114 1.12 -14.37 10.49
CA ARG A 114 2.05 -15.22 9.74
C ARG A 114 2.98 -16.01 10.64
N ALA A 115 3.55 -15.36 11.67
CA ALA A 115 4.43 -16.00 12.65
C ALA A 115 3.72 -17.08 13.47
N GLN A 116 2.46 -16.83 13.82
CA GLN A 116 1.62 -17.76 14.60
C GLN A 116 0.90 -18.81 13.75
N ARG A 117 1.04 -18.76 12.41
CA ARG A 117 0.32 -19.61 11.45
C ARG A 117 -1.20 -19.59 11.66
N ARG A 118 -1.74 -18.39 11.83
CA ARG A 118 -3.18 -18.12 11.95
C ARG A 118 -3.61 -17.14 10.88
N ASP A 119 -4.92 -17.02 10.69
CA ASP A 119 -5.49 -15.96 9.87
C ASP A 119 -5.35 -14.60 10.56
N ALA A 120 -5.11 -13.56 9.76
CA ALA A 120 -5.04 -12.19 10.22
C ALA A 120 -6.44 -11.65 10.52
N ARG A 121 -6.57 -10.94 11.63
CA ARG A 121 -7.83 -10.33 12.10
C ARG A 121 -7.80 -8.85 11.80
N LEU A 122 -8.00 -8.51 10.54
CA LEU A 122 -8.06 -7.12 10.10
C LEU A 122 -9.47 -6.56 10.26
N GLY A 123 -9.58 -5.24 10.41
CA GLY A 123 -10.87 -4.54 10.43
C GLY A 123 -11.69 -4.79 9.16
N ALA A 124 -13.00 -4.52 9.23
CA ALA A 124 -13.87 -4.56 8.06
C ALA A 124 -13.35 -3.65 6.92
N ASP A 125 -13.89 -3.82 5.72
CA ASP A 125 -13.43 -3.15 4.50
C ASP A 125 -13.06 -1.67 4.71
N VAL A 126 -11.79 -1.36 4.46
CA VAL A 126 -11.27 0.01 4.55
C VAL A 126 -11.75 0.77 3.31
N PRO A 127 -12.45 1.92 3.47
CA PRO A 127 -12.82 2.76 2.34
C PRO A 127 -11.59 3.12 1.51
N GLN A 128 -11.63 2.85 0.21
CA GLN A 128 -10.47 3.10 -0.65
C GLN A 128 -10.44 4.56 -1.08
N PRO A 129 -9.27 5.24 -1.03
CA PRO A 129 -9.15 6.64 -1.48
C PRO A 129 -9.64 6.86 -2.92
N VAL A 130 -9.48 5.85 -3.78
CA VAL A 130 -9.96 5.89 -5.16
C VAL A 130 -11.50 5.97 -5.24
N ASP A 131 -12.21 5.25 -4.36
CA ASP A 131 -13.67 5.31 -4.30
C ASP A 131 -14.14 6.68 -3.78
N ARG A 132 -13.38 7.26 -2.83
CA ARG A 132 -13.63 8.61 -2.32
C ARG A 132 -13.44 9.68 -3.41
N ALA A 133 -12.34 9.62 -4.16
CA ALA A 133 -12.09 10.55 -5.27
C ALA A 133 -13.18 10.47 -6.35
N CYS A 134 -13.64 9.24 -6.61
CA CYS A 134 -14.78 8.94 -7.47
C CYS A 134 -16.08 9.62 -6.99
N HIS A 135 -16.41 9.44 -5.71
CA HIS A 135 -17.57 10.04 -5.07
C HIS A 135 -17.53 11.58 -5.15
N GLU A 136 -16.38 12.20 -4.90
CA GLU A 136 -16.21 13.65 -4.98
C GLU A 136 -16.40 14.20 -6.40
N ARG A 137 -15.84 13.51 -7.42
CA ARG A 137 -16.01 13.88 -8.84
C ARG A 137 -17.46 13.74 -9.30
N ALA A 138 -18.13 12.69 -8.87
CA ALA A 138 -19.51 12.39 -9.28
C ALA A 138 -20.57 13.10 -8.42
N GLY A 139 -20.17 14.00 -7.51
CA GLY A 139 -21.10 14.73 -6.64
C GLY A 139 -21.87 13.83 -5.66
N GLY A 140 -21.27 12.72 -5.25
CA GLY A 140 -21.81 11.83 -4.23
C GLY A 140 -22.14 10.40 -4.67
N ARG A 141 -21.80 10.01 -5.91
CA ARG A 141 -22.21 8.71 -6.48
C ARG A 141 -21.13 7.62 -6.35
N PRO A 142 -21.50 6.33 -6.27
CA PRO A 142 -20.55 5.23 -6.11
C PRO A 142 -19.74 4.96 -7.39
N ARG A 143 -18.58 4.29 -7.25
CA ARG A 143 -17.61 4.01 -8.34
C ARG A 143 -18.17 3.26 -9.54
N ALA A 144 -19.26 2.50 -9.37
CA ALA A 144 -19.96 1.85 -10.47
C ALA A 144 -20.66 2.84 -11.44
N ASP A 145 -20.74 4.13 -11.09
CA ASP A 145 -21.31 5.15 -11.98
C ASP A 145 -20.34 5.48 -13.14
N PRO A 146 -20.80 5.50 -14.41
CA PRO A 146 -19.98 5.85 -15.56
C PRO A 146 -19.30 7.23 -15.47
N ALA A 147 -19.79 8.14 -14.63
CA ALA A 147 -19.14 9.43 -14.34
C ALA A 147 -17.78 9.30 -13.63
N CYS A 148 -17.45 8.13 -13.07
CA CYS A 148 -16.16 7.87 -12.43
C CYS A 148 -14.98 7.64 -13.39
N GLY A 149 -15.24 7.43 -14.69
CA GLY A 149 -14.24 6.92 -15.62
C GLY A 149 -14.06 5.40 -15.48
N THR A 150 -13.58 4.76 -16.55
CA THR A 150 -13.56 3.31 -16.73
C THR A 150 -12.56 2.60 -15.79
N GLY A 151 -12.93 2.45 -14.53
CA GLY A 151 -12.45 1.38 -13.68
C GLY A 151 -13.43 0.23 -13.76
N THR A 152 -12.97 -0.96 -14.11
CA THR A 152 -13.80 -2.17 -14.19
C THR A 152 -14.64 -2.31 -12.92
N PRO A 153 -15.98 -2.44 -13.01
CA PRO A 153 -16.81 -2.59 -11.83
C PRO A 153 -16.41 -3.87 -11.10
N ARG A 154 -16.19 -3.78 -9.78
CA ARG A 154 -16.08 -4.96 -8.93
C ARG A 154 -17.39 -5.73 -9.05
N CYS A 155 -17.38 -6.81 -9.82
CA CYS A 155 -18.47 -7.75 -9.89
C CYS A 155 -18.56 -8.43 -8.53
N GLY A 156 -19.46 -7.94 -7.67
CA GLY A 156 -19.76 -8.54 -6.38
C GLY A 156 -20.35 -9.93 -6.61
N SER A 157 -19.58 -10.96 -6.29
CA SER A 157 -20.10 -12.31 -6.09
C SER A 157 -20.87 -12.31 -4.77
N SER A 158 -22.18 -12.14 -4.86
CA SER A 158 -23.09 -12.53 -3.78
C SER A 158 -23.14 -14.06 -3.75
N LEU A 159 -22.80 -14.65 -2.62
CA LEU A 159 -23.29 -15.96 -2.20
C LEU A 159 -24.62 -15.76 -1.46
#